data_AF-A0A931CZ14-F1
#
_entry.id   AF-A0A931CZ14-F1
#
_cell.length_a   1.000
_cell.length_b   1.000
_cell.length_c   1.000
_cell.angle_alpha   90.00
_cell.angle_beta   90.00
_cell.angle_gamma   90.00
#
_symmetry.space_group_name_H-M   'P 1'
#
loop_
_entity.id
_entity.type
_entity.pdbx_description
1 polymer ?
#
loop_
_entity_poly.entity_id
_entity_poly.type
_entity_poly.pdbx_seq_one_letter_code
_entity_poly.pdbx_strand_id
1 'polypeptide(L)'
;LWVAAGIVITGILFDRRPFEPDEQSMEDAEIAGWSVIPAIVVLIAAGYFLDPVVSFASEQSQAPKGVIGFFVLATLSSWPEFKSCLALLSRGKYLAAILNITVSNITNIWLAIAGIVTYLFMTWL
;
A
#
# COMPACT_ATOMS: atom_id res chain seq x y z
N LEU A 1 -16.34 -1.77 -15.14
CA LEU A 1 -15.61 -0.84 -16.03
C LEU A 1 -14.25 -0.46 -15.45
N TRP A 2 -14.19 0.17 -14.26
CA TRP A 2 -12.92 0.62 -13.70
C TRP A 2 -11.93 -0.50 -13.38
N VAL A 3 -12.39 -1.68 -12.92
CA VAL A 3 -11.52 -2.84 -12.64
C VAL A 3 -10.76 -3.26 -13.89
N ALA A 4 -11.46 -3.44 -15.02
CA ALA A 4 -10.83 -3.80 -16.29
C ALA A 4 -9.86 -2.73 -16.78
N ALA A 5 -10.23 -1.45 -16.69
CA ALA A 5 -9.34 -0.34 -17.02
C ALA A 5 -8.09 -0.32 -16.11
N GLY A 6 -8.27 -0.57 -14.81
CA GLY A 6 -7.21 -0.66 -13.82
C GLY A 6 -6.20 -1.75 -14.19
N ILE A 7 -6.65 -2.97 -14.47
CA ILE A 7 -5.79 -4.09 -14.91
C ILE A 7 -5.01 -3.71 -16.16
N VAL A 8 -5.68 -3.19 -17.20
CA VAL A 8 -5.03 -2.88 -18.48
C VAL A 8 -4.00 -1.77 -18.34
N ILE A 9 -4.37 -0.64 -17.72
CA ILE A 9 -3.48 0.52 -17.57
C ILE A 9 -2.29 0.15 -16.68
N THR A 10 -2.53 -0.43 -15.51
CA THR A 10 -1.45 -0.76 -14.58
C THR A 10 -0.58 -1.90 -15.07
N GLY A 11 -1.13 -2.86 -15.83
CA GLY A 11 -0.37 -3.90 -16.50
C GLY A 11 0.62 -3.33 -17.52
N ILE A 12 0.15 -2.40 -18.37
CA ILE A 12 1.02 -1.70 -19.33
C ILE A 12 2.10 -0.90 -18.62
N LEU A 13 1.74 -0.17 -17.55
CA LEU A 13 2.70 0.62 -16.77
C LEU A 13 3.74 -0.25 -16.06
N PHE A 14 3.33 -1.41 -15.54
CA PHE A 14 4.23 -2.34 -14.87
C PHE A 14 5.24 -2.95 -15.85
N ASP A 15 4.80 -3.31 -17.06
CA ASP A 15 5.65 -3.87 -18.11
C ASP A 15 6.65 -2.83 -18.67
N ARG A 16 6.20 -1.58 -18.83
CA ARG A 16 7.04 -0.47 -19.33
C ARG A 16 7.87 0.23 -18.27
N ARG A 17 7.88 -0.24 -17.02
CA ARG A 17 8.63 0.43 -15.96
C ARG A 17 10.13 0.46 -16.30
N PRO A 18 10.83 1.58 -16.06
CA PRO A 18 12.26 1.67 -16.35
C PRO A 18 13.04 0.64 -15.51
N PHE A 19 14.02 0.00 -16.12
CA PHE A 19 14.93 -0.92 -15.46
C PHE A 19 15.87 -0.13 -14.55
N GLU A 20 15.96 -0.51 -13.29
CA GLU A 20 16.96 0.02 -12.37
C GLU A 20 18.24 -0.79 -12.56
N PRO A 21 19.38 -0.18 -12.94
CA PRO A 21 20.65 -0.90 -12.99
C PRO A 21 20.95 -1.43 -11.58
N ASP A 22 21.36 -2.71 -11.50
CA ASP A 22 21.73 -3.38 -10.25
C ASP A 22 22.90 -2.65 -9.56
N GLU A 23 22.60 -1.59 -8.81
CA GLU A 23 23.50 -1.00 -7.84
C GLU A 23 23.19 -1.60 -6.49
N GLN A 24 24.00 -2.61 -6.13
CA GLN A 24 24.16 -3.21 -4.80
C GLN A 24 23.13 -2.71 -3.79
N SER A 25 22.04 -3.48 -3.72
CA SER A 25 21.12 -3.63 -2.60
C SER A 25 21.70 -3.05 -1.29
N MET A 26 21.38 -1.79 -0.99
CA MET A 26 21.47 -1.32 0.41
C MET A 26 20.39 -1.96 1.30
N GLU A 27 19.68 -2.97 0.80
CA GLU A 27 18.64 -3.72 1.49
C GLU A 27 18.71 -5.23 1.21
N ASP A 28 19.92 -5.81 1.11
CA ASP A 28 20.10 -7.17 1.66
C ASP A 28 20.12 -7.09 3.20
N ALA A 29 19.21 -6.31 3.78
CA ALA A 29 18.79 -6.56 5.13
C ALA A 29 18.09 -7.91 5.03
N GLU A 30 18.79 -8.98 5.38
CA GLU A 30 18.18 -10.28 5.60
C GLU A 30 16.99 -10.03 6.54
N ILE A 31 15.79 -10.00 5.96
CA ILE A 31 14.55 -9.91 6.72
C ILE A 31 14.51 -11.24 7.44
N ALA A 32 15.00 -11.24 8.68
CA ALA A 32 15.02 -12.43 9.50
C ALA A 32 13.60 -13.01 9.47
N GLY A 33 13.42 -14.27 9.06
CA GLY A 33 12.09 -14.85 8.86
C GLY A 33 11.19 -14.72 10.11
N TRP A 34 11.81 -14.62 11.30
CA TRP A 34 11.17 -14.25 12.55
C TRP A 34 10.37 -12.92 12.50
N SER A 35 10.85 -11.89 11.80
CA SER A 35 10.24 -10.56 11.70
C SER A 35 8.87 -10.54 11.01
N VAL A 36 8.51 -11.62 10.31
CA VAL A 36 7.17 -11.80 9.74
C VAL A 36 6.12 -11.94 10.84
N ILE A 37 6.44 -12.63 11.94
CA ILE A 37 5.50 -12.83 13.05
C ILE A 37 5.07 -11.50 13.70
N PRO A 38 5.99 -10.62 14.15
CA PRO A 38 5.59 -9.32 14.69
C PRO A 38 4.92 -8.44 13.64
N ALA A 39 5.29 -8.53 12.35
CA ALA A 39 4.57 -7.81 11.30
C ALA A 39 3.10 -8.25 11.19
N ILE A 40 2.82 -9.56 11.23
CA ILE A 40 1.45 -10.10 11.24
C ILE A 40 0.70 -9.62 12.49
N VAL A 41 1.31 -9.69 13.67
CA VAL A 41 0.68 -9.23 14.92
C VAL A 41 0.32 -7.75 14.84
N VAL A 42 1.22 -6.92 14.33
CA VAL A 42 0.98 -5.48 14.13
C VAL A 42 -0.15 -5.25 13.13
N LEU A 43 -0.19 -5.98 12.02
CA LEU A 43 -1.28 -5.87 11.02
C LEU A 43 -2.64 -6.24 11.62
N ILE A 44 -2.72 -7.34 12.36
CA ILE A 44 -3.96 -7.78 13.02
C ILE A 44 -4.40 -6.74 14.05
N ALA A 45 -3.48 -6.29 14.92
CA ALA A 45 -3.78 -5.28 15.91
C ALA A 45 -4.27 -3.97 15.26
N ALA A 46 -3.57 -3.48 14.24
CA ALA A 46 -3.97 -2.28 13.50
C ALA A 46 -5.39 -2.41 12.93
N GLY A 47 -5.74 -3.58 12.39
CA GLY A 47 -7.10 -3.86 11.91
C GLY A 47 -8.17 -3.74 13.01
N TYR A 48 -7.92 -4.30 14.20
CA TYR A 48 -8.85 -4.22 15.33
C TYR A 48 -8.97 -2.81 15.92
N PHE A 49 -7.89 -2.02 15.93
CA PHE A 49 -7.88 -0.67 16.50
C PHE A 49 -8.41 0.40 15.53
N LEU A 50 -8.55 0.09 14.24
CA LEU A 50 -8.96 1.06 13.23
C LEU A 50 -10.38 1.60 13.48
N ASP A 51 -11.37 0.73 13.70
CA ASP A 51 -12.77 1.15 13.82
C ASP A 51 -13.03 2.05 15.06
N PRO A 52 -12.48 1.76 16.25
CA PRO A 52 -12.55 2.67 17.38
C PRO A 52 -11.92 4.05 17.10
N VAL A 53 -10.76 4.09 16.45
CA VAL A 53 -10.06 5.33 16.11
C VAL A 53 -10.87 6.16 15.11
N VAL A 54 -11.42 5.52 14.07
CA VAL A 54 -12.26 6.18 13.06
C VAL A 54 -13.57 6.67 13.68
N SER A 55 -14.18 5.88 14.56
CA SER A 55 -15.42 6.24 15.26
C SER A 55 -15.21 7.45 16.17
N PHE A 56 -14.16 7.43 16.98
CA PHE A 56 -13.78 8.57 17.83
C PHE A 56 -13.54 9.83 17.01
N ALA A 57 -12.72 9.74 15.95
CA ALA A 57 -12.41 10.89 15.10
C ALA A 57 -13.66 11.44 14.40
N SER A 58 -14.59 10.57 13.98
CA SER A 58 -15.86 10.98 13.37
C SER A 58 -16.77 11.72 14.33
N GLU A 59 -16.90 11.23 15.56
CA GLU A 59 -17.72 11.88 16.59
C GLU A 59 -17.18 13.26 16.96
N GLN A 60 -15.86 13.40 17.08
CA GLN A 60 -15.24 14.69 17.46
C GLN A 60 -15.18 15.72 16.33
N SER A 61 -15.02 15.27 15.08
CA SER A 61 -14.90 16.18 13.92
C SER A 61 -16.22 16.40 13.17
N GLN A 62 -17.28 15.67 13.52
CA GLN A 62 -18.54 15.58 12.77
C GLN A 62 -18.36 15.25 11.27
N ALA A 63 -17.23 14.65 10.89
CA ALA A 63 -16.99 14.20 9.53
C ALA A 63 -17.48 12.74 9.34
N PRO A 64 -17.90 12.35 8.12
CA PRO A 64 -18.40 11.00 7.87
C PRO A 64 -17.34 9.92 8.17
N LYS A 65 -17.72 8.87 8.92
CA LYS A 65 -16.84 7.74 9.27
C LYS A 65 -16.11 7.17 8.06
N GLY A 66 -16.81 7.01 6.93
CA GLY A 66 -16.22 6.48 5.69
C GLY A 66 -15.09 7.35 5.13
N VAL A 67 -15.22 8.68 5.22
CA VAL A 67 -14.18 9.62 4.74
C VAL A 67 -12.95 9.53 5.63
N ILE A 68 -13.13 9.56 6.96
CA ILE A 68 -12.02 9.44 7.92
C ILE A 68 -11.33 8.09 7.75
N GLY A 69 -12.11 7.00 7.71
CA GLY A 69 -11.58 5.65 7.51
C GLY A 69 -10.75 5.54 6.25
N PHE A 70 -11.23 6.11 5.13
CA PHE A 70 -10.47 6.15 3.88
C PHE A 70 -9.13 6.88 4.04
N PHE A 71 -9.10 8.09 4.60
CA PHE A 71 -7.86 8.84 4.78
C PHE A 71 -6.89 8.17 5.75
N VAL A 72 -7.39 7.65 6.88
CA VAL A 72 -6.56 6.95 7.87
C VAL A 72 -5.94 5.71 7.26
N LEU A 73 -6.75 4.87 6.59
CA LEU A 73 -6.27 3.66 5.92
C LEU A 73 -5.22 3.99 4.86
N ALA A 74 -5.53 4.90 3.93
CA ALA A 74 -4.63 5.27 2.84
C ALA A 74 -3.31 5.86 3.35
N THR A 75 -3.37 6.68 4.41
CA THR A 75 -2.18 7.31 5.01
C THR A 75 -1.31 6.27 5.72
N LEU A 76 -1.92 5.42 6.56
CA LEU A 76 -1.18 4.41 7.32
C LEU A 76 -0.57 3.34 6.40
N SER A 77 -1.29 2.88 5.40
CA SER A 77 -0.80 1.85 4.47
C SER A 77 0.28 2.37 3.53
N SER A 78 0.36 3.69 3.27
CA SER A 78 1.37 4.29 2.40
C SER A 78 2.55 4.92 3.16
N TRP A 79 2.52 4.87 4.51
CA TRP A 79 3.53 5.48 5.36
C TRP A 79 4.92 4.85 5.23
N PRO A 80 5.06 3.50 5.20
CA PRO A 80 6.36 2.86 4.99
C PRO A 80 7.03 3.30 3.67
N GLU A 81 6.25 3.38 2.59
CA GLU A 81 6.69 3.77 1.26
C GLU A 81 7.11 5.23 1.22
N PHE A 82 6.34 6.10 1.89
CA PHE A 82 6.70 7.50 2.04
C PHE A 82 8.05 7.67 2.76
N LYS A 83 8.26 6.93 3.84
CA LYS A 83 9.54 6.92 4.57
C LYS A 83 10.69 6.40 3.71
N SER A 84 10.48 5.29 2.99
CA SER A 84 11.48 4.74 2.06
C SER A 84 11.82 5.73 0.94
N CYS A 85 10.82 6.37 0.35
CA CYS A 85 11.00 7.40 -0.68
C CYS A 85 11.84 8.57 -0.16
N LEU A 86 11.55 9.08 1.04
CA LEU A 86 12.32 10.16 1.65
C LEU A 86 13.79 9.76 1.85
N ALA A 87 14.04 8.52 2.28
CA ALA A 87 15.38 7.98 2.41
C ALA A 87 16.12 7.91 1.05
N LEU A 88 15.46 7.43 0.00
CA LEU A 88 16.03 7.37 -1.36
C LEU A 88 16.34 8.76 -1.92
N LEU A 89 15.41 9.71 -1.74
CA LEU A 89 15.59 11.11 -2.15
C LEU A 89 16.77 11.76 -1.44
N SER A 90 16.92 11.54 -0.13
CA SER A 90 18.06 12.06 0.65
C SER A 90 19.42 11.53 0.18
N ARG A 91 19.44 10.39 -0.52
CA ARG A 91 20.63 9.76 -1.10
C ARG A 91 20.84 10.11 -2.59
N GLY A 92 20.02 11.01 -3.15
CA GLY A 92 20.07 11.38 -4.57
C GLY A 92 19.57 10.29 -5.53
N LYS A 93 18.91 9.24 -5.01
CA LYS A 93 18.39 8.11 -5.82
C LYS A 93 16.98 8.42 -6.36
N TYR A 94 16.89 9.38 -7.28
CA TYR A 94 15.60 9.88 -7.78
C TYR A 94 14.80 8.83 -8.56
N LEU A 95 15.45 8.02 -9.41
CA LEU A 95 14.78 6.96 -10.17
C LEU A 95 14.18 5.90 -9.23
N ALA A 96 14.96 5.46 -8.25
CA ALA A 96 14.53 4.53 -7.20
C ALA A 96 13.32 5.06 -6.41
N ALA A 97 13.36 6.35 -6.04
CA ALA A 97 12.26 6.99 -5.31
C ALA A 97 10.96 7.01 -6.12
N ILE A 98 11.04 7.31 -7.42
CA ILE A 98 9.89 7.28 -8.34
C ILE A 98 9.38 5.86 -8.52
N LEU A 99 10.28 4.87 -8.69
CA LEU A 99 9.91 3.46 -8.84
C LEU A 99 9.25 2.91 -7.58
N ASN A 100 9.74 3.25 -6.38
CA ASN A 100 9.14 2.90 -5.10
C ASN A 100 7.69 3.39 -5.01
N ILE A 101 7.39 4.63 -5.40
CA ILE A 101 6.00 5.14 -5.43
C ILE A 101 5.18 4.45 -6.52
N THR A 102 5.75 4.29 -7.72
CA THR A 102 5.03 3.80 -8.90
C THR A 102 4.61 2.35 -8.75
N VAL A 103 5.53 1.47 -8.34
CA VAL A 103 5.27 0.04 -8.17
C VAL A 103 4.31 -0.20 -6.99
N SER A 104 4.45 0.53 -5.88
CA SER A 104 3.53 0.41 -4.75
C SER A 104 2.11 0.84 -5.10
N ASN A 105 1.92 1.92 -5.87
CA ASN A 105 0.59 2.32 -6.33
C ASN A 105 -0.04 1.31 -7.31
N ILE A 106 0.76 0.72 -8.20
CA ILE A 106 0.30 -0.37 -9.07
C ILE A 106 -0.15 -1.57 -8.23
N THR A 107 0.65 -1.94 -7.22
CA THR A 107 0.35 -3.04 -6.29
C THR A 107 -0.93 -2.77 -5.51
N ASN A 108 -1.13 -1.55 -5.00
CA ASN A 108 -2.36 -1.14 -4.31
C ASN A 108 -3.60 -1.30 -5.21
N ILE A 109 -3.51 -0.92 -6.49
CA ILE A 109 -4.61 -1.10 -7.45
C ILE A 109 -4.89 -2.60 -7.66
N TRP A 110 -3.85 -3.42 -7.80
CA TRP A 110 -4.01 -4.87 -7.98
C TRP A 110 -4.64 -5.53 -6.75
N LEU A 111 -4.23 -5.14 -5.54
CA LEU A 111 -4.83 -5.63 -4.28
C LEU A 111 -6.29 -5.20 -4.15
N ALA A 112 -6.63 -3.96 -4.49
CA ALA A 112 -8.01 -3.48 -4.49
C ALA A 112 -8.88 -4.28 -5.48
N ILE A 113 -8.36 -4.58 -6.66
CA ILE A 113 -9.02 -5.42 -7.66
C ILE A 113 -9.20 -6.85 -7.14
N ALA A 114 -8.16 -7.45 -6.56
CA ALA A 114 -8.22 -8.78 -5.97
C ALA A 114 -9.27 -8.87 -4.85
N GLY A 115 -9.36 -7.86 -4.00
CA GLY A 115 -10.39 -7.76 -2.96
C GLY A 115 -11.81 -7.75 -3.54
N ILE A 116 -12.05 -6.99 -4.60
CA ILE A 116 -13.36 -6.94 -5.26
C ILE A 116 -13.69 -8.25 -5.96
N VAL A 117 -12.75 -8.84 -6.67
CA VAL A 117 -12.93 -10.15 -7.31
C VAL A 117 -13.30 -11.19 -6.25
N THR A 118 -12.59 -11.21 -5.12
CA THR A 118 -12.86 -12.13 -4.00
C THR A 118 -14.25 -11.91 -3.42
N TYR A 119 -14.63 -10.67 -3.15
CA TYR A 119 -15.96 -10.31 -2.66
C TYR A 119 -17.08 -10.77 -3.61
N LEU A 120 -16.92 -10.52 -4.91
CA LEU A 120 -17.88 -10.97 -5.93
C LEU A 120 -17.95 -12.50 -5.99
N PHE A 121 -16.82 -13.21 -5.96
CA PHE A 121 -16.80 -14.67 -5.92
C PHE A 121 -17.52 -15.22 -4.69
N MET A 122 -17.29 -14.66 -3.50
CA MET A 122 -17.94 -15.12 -2.26
C MET A 122 -19.45 -14.81 -2.21
N THR A 123 -19.90 -13.77 -2.91
CA THR A 123 -21.32 -13.36 -2.89
C THR A 123 -22.14 -14.09 -3.94
N TRP A 124 -21.51 -14.60 -5.01
CA TRP A 124 -22.15 -15.34 -6.11
C TRP A 124 -22.08 -16.87 -5.96
N LEU A 125 -21.46 -17.38 -4.88
CA LEU A 125 -21.41 -18.78 -4.46
C LEU A 125 -22.40 -19.02 -3.31
#